data_AF-A0A6V7JKM6-F1
#
_entry.id   AF-A0A6V7JKM6-F1
#
_cell.length_a   1.000
_cell.length_b   1.000
_cell.length_c   1.000
_cell.angle_alpha   90.00
_cell.angle_beta   90.00
_cell.angle_gamma   90.00
#
_symmetry.space_group_name_H-M   'P 1'
#
loop_
_entity.id
_entity.type
_entity.pdbx_description
1 polymer ?
#
loop_
_entity_poly.entity_id
_entity_poly.type
_entity_poly.pdbx_seq_one_letter_code
_entity_poly.pdbx_strand_id
1 'polypeptide(L)' 'LKDLMEEEGSFWKTAKCGLAEFIGTGLLVFLGCMGCVGTLGTVPSSGQVAFVFGLSVMLIIQ' A
#
# COMPACT_ATOMS: atom_id res chain seq x y z
N LEU A 1 23.36 15.14 24.59
CA LEU A 1 23.47 15.41 23.15
C LEU A 1 23.49 14.12 22.32
N LYS A 2 24.30 13.10 22.68
CA LYS A 2 24.30 11.80 21.99
C LYS A 2 22.98 11.03 22.17
N ASP A 3 22.43 10.95 23.38
CA ASP A 3 21.11 10.32 23.62
C ASP A 3 19.96 10.99 22.88
N LEU A 4 19.98 12.33 22.76
CA LEU A 4 18.97 13.08 22.01
C LEU A 4 19.04 12.80 20.50
N MET A 5 20.22 12.47 19.97
CA MET A 5 20.41 12.15 18.56
C MET A 5 19.96 10.71 18.22
N GLU A 6 20.04 9.81 19.20
CA GLU A 6 19.62 8.41 19.06
C GLU A 6 18.09 8.27 19.10
N GLU A 7 17.44 9.08 19.94
CA GLU A 7 15.97 9.12 20.09
C GLU A 7 15.29 9.72 18.85
N GLU A 8 15.79 10.85 18.33
CA GLU A 8 15.33 11.46 17.07
C GLU A 8 15.50 10.50 15.88
N GLY A 9 16.61 9.78 15.81
CA GLY A 9 16.86 8.78 14.76
C GLY A 9 15.86 7.62 14.80
N SER A 10 15.46 7.19 16.00
CA SER A 10 14.44 6.15 16.21
C SER A 10 13.04 6.64 15.83
N PHE A 11 12.69 7.86 16.24
CA PHE A 11 11.41 8.47 15.92
C PHE A 11 11.24 8.68 14.40
N TRP A 12 12.26 9.24 13.73
CA TRP A 12 12.23 9.42 12.27
C TRP A 12 12.16 8.11 11.50
N LYS A 13 12.77 7.04 11.99
CA LYS A 13 12.64 5.70 11.38
C LYS A 13 11.23 5.15 11.53
N THR A 14 10.65 5.26 12.72
CA THR A 14 9.28 4.82 13.00
C THR A 14 8.27 5.62 12.19
N ALA A 15 8.43 6.95 12.13
CA ALA A 15 7.56 7.83 11.35
C ALA A 15 7.65 7.54 9.84
N LYS A 16 8.87 7.33 9.30
CA LYS A 16 9.06 6.94 7.90
C LYS A 16 8.44 5.57 7.61
N CYS A 17 8.61 4.60 8.50
CA CYS A 17 8.02 3.27 8.36
C CYS A 17 6.48 3.34 8.35
N GLY A 18 5.91 4.05 9.32
CA GLY A 18 4.45 4.23 9.41
C GLY A 18 3.87 4.98 8.21
N LEU A 19 4.58 5.98 7.68
CA LEU A 19 4.16 6.67 6.46
C LEU A 19 4.22 5.75 5.23
N ALA A 20 5.26 4.93 5.12
CA ALA A 20 5.38 3.95 4.04
C ALA A 20 4.26 2.90 4.10
N GLU A 21 3.95 2.36 5.28
CA GLU A 21 2.84 1.42 5.46
C GLU A 21 1.48 2.07 5.17
N PHE A 22 1.27 3.31 5.62
CA PHE A 22 0.02 4.03 5.38
C PHE A 22 -0.21 4.28 3.89
N ILE A 23 0.81 4.77 3.17
CA ILE A 23 0.74 5.02 1.73
C ILE A 23 0.58 3.71 0.98
N GLY A 24 1.39 2.69 1.30
CA GLY A 24 1.31 1.38 0.64
C GLY A 24 -0.05 0.72 0.84
N THR A 25 -0.59 0.72 2.05
CA THR A 25 -1.93 0.18 2.34
C THR A 25 -3.03 0.97 1.64
N GLY A 26 -2.94 2.30 1.66
CA GLY A 26 -3.89 3.18 0.98
C GLY A 26 -3.93 2.92 -0.53
N LEU A 27 -2.76 2.80 -1.17
CA LEU A 27 -2.65 2.47 -2.59
C LEU A 27 -3.15 1.06 -2.91
N LEU A 28 -2.86 0.08 -2.05
CA LEU A 28 -3.31 -1.30 -2.24
C LEU A 28 -4.84 -1.39 -2.22
N VAL A 29 -5.48 -0.74 -1.25
CA VAL A 29 -6.95 -0.71 -1.14
C VAL A 29 -7.55 0.10 -2.29
N PHE A 30 -6.99 1.27 -2.60
CA PHE A 30 -7.51 2.11 -3.67
C PHE A 30 -7.44 1.39 -5.02
N LEU A 31 -6.27 0.90 -5.43
CA LEU A 31 -6.08 0.28 -6.75
C LEU A 31 -6.70 -1.12 -6.82
N GLY A 32 -6.52 -1.93 -5.77
CA GLY A 32 -7.06 -3.29 -5.67
C GLY A 32 -8.58 -3.33 -5.67
N CYS A 33 -9.22 -2.53 -4.80
CA CYS A 33 -10.67 -2.51 -4.70
C CYS A 33 -11.33 -1.78 -5.87
N MET A 34 -10.73 -0.71 -6.43
CA MET A 34 -11.28 -0.05 -7.63
C MET A 34 -11.22 -0.95 -8.86
N GLY A 35 -10.20 -1.81 -8.99
CA GLY A 35 -10.18 -2.80 -10.07
C GLY A 35 -11.19 -3.93 -9.90
N CYS A 36 -11.86 -4.02 -8.74
CA CYS A 36 -13.01 -4.90 -8.51
C CYS A 36 -14.35 -4.22 -8.80
N VAL A 37 -14.37 -2.91 -9.07
CA VAL A 37 -15.59 -2.19 -9.45
C VAL A 37 -15.91 -2.55 -10.91
N GLY A 38 -16.93 -3.38 -11.10
CA GLY A 38 -17.36 -3.81 -12.43
C GLY A 38 -17.85 -2.63 -13.27
N THR A 39 -17.30 -2.48 -14.47
CA THR A 39 -17.85 -1.54 -15.47
C THR A 39 -19.01 -2.25 -16.19
N LEU A 40 -20.19 -1.62 -16.21
CA LEU A 40 -21.38 -2.08 -16.96
C LEU A 40 -22.12 -3.33 -16.43
N GLY A 41 -22.09 -3.59 -15.11
CA GLY A 41 -22.95 -4.61 -14.48
C GLY A 41 -22.47 -6.06 -14.63
N THR A 42 -21.24 -6.26 -15.11
CA THR A 42 -20.59 -7.57 -15.14
C THR A 42 -19.77 -7.78 -13.85
N VAL A 43 -19.92 -8.93 -13.21
CA VAL A 43 -19.15 -9.30 -12.02
C VAL A 43 -17.72 -9.63 -12.46
N PRO A 44 -16.68 -9.00 -11.87
CA PRO A 44 -15.31 -9.28 -12.25
C PRO A 44 -14.95 -10.74 -11.98
N SER A 45 -14.26 -11.37 -12.93
CA SER A 45 -13.79 -12.75 -12.76
C SER A 45 -12.73 -12.83 -11.66
N SER A 46 -12.71 -13.94 -10.92
CA SER A 46 -11.73 -14.18 -9.84
C SER A 46 -10.28 -14.06 -10.31
N GLY A 47 -9.99 -14.44 -11.57
CA GLY A 47 -8.67 -14.28 -12.18
C GLY A 47 -8.26 -12.81 -12.37
N GLN A 48 -9.17 -11.94 -12.83
CA GLN A 48 -8.89 -10.51 -12.95
C GLN A 48 -8.65 -9.87 -11.58
N VAL A 49 -9.43 -10.24 -10.56
CA VAL A 49 -9.24 -9.74 -9.20
C VAL A 49 -7.86 -10.12 -8.67
N ALA A 50 -7.46 -11.40 -8.80
CA ALA A 50 -6.15 -11.86 -8.38
C ALA A 50 -5.01 -11.11 -9.12
N PHE A 51 -5.17 -10.88 -10.41
CA PHE A 51 -4.18 -10.18 -11.22
C PHE A 51 -4.06 -8.70 -10.84
N VAL A 52 -5.17 -8.00 -10.61
CA VAL A 52 -5.18 -6.60 -10.16
C VAL A 52 -4.52 -6.45 -8.79
N PHE A 53 -4.85 -7.31 -7.83
CA PHE A 53 -4.21 -7.27 -6.50
C PHE A 53 -2.72 -7.59 -6.59
N GLY A 54 -2.33 -8.60 -7.36
CA GLY A 54 -0.93 -8.94 -7.58
C GLY A 54 -0.12 -7.81 -8.22
N LEU A 55 -0.66 -7.17 -9.26
CA LEU A 55 -0.03 -6.00 -9.89
C LEU A 55 0.01 -4.78 -8.95
N SER A 56 -1.02 -4.57 -8.14
CA SER A 56 -1.05 -3.47 -7.17
C SER A 56 0.06 -3.63 -6.14
N VAL A 57 0.22 -4.83 -5.57
CA VAL A 57 1.31 -5.15 -4.64
C VAL A 57 2.68 -4.99 -5.31
N MET A 58 2.83 -5.49 -6.54
CA MET A 58 4.08 -5.32 -7.29
C MET A 58 4.44 -3.84 -7.43
N LEU A 59 3.50 -2.99 -7.87
CA LEU A 59 3.74 -1.55 -8.07
C LEU A 59 4.16 -0.85 -6.76
N ILE A 60 3.52 -1.19 -5.65
CA ILE A 60 3.76 -0.53 -4.34
C ILE A 60 5.14 -0.86 -3.77
N ILE A 61 5.71 -2.02 -4.08
CA ILE A 61 6.97 -2.51 -3.47
C ILE A 61 8.23 -2.02 -4.20
N GLN A 62 8.14 -1.64 -5.49
CA GLN A 62 9.31 -1.27 -6.32
C GLN A 62 10.06 -0.05 -5.82
#